data_AF-A0A318CT00-F1
#
_entry.id   AF-A0A318CT00-F1
#
_cell.length_a   1.000
_cell.length_b   1.000
_cell.length_c   1.000
_cell.angle_alpha   90.00
_cell.angle_beta   90.00
_cell.angle_gamma   90.00
#
_symmetry.space_group_name_H-M   'P 1'
#
loop_
_entity.id
_entity.type
_entity.pdbx_description
1 polymer ?
#
loop_
_entity_poly.entity_id
_entity_poly.type
_entity_poly.pdbx_seq_one_letter_code
_entity_poly.pdbx_strand_id
1 'polypeptide(L)'
;MRHYSSRISIICLAVLFGGVLAGTSAAETKDPNIADKKELVIKRGYSEEAANCIECHAKETPGIIESWKLGKMGHAGVSCYDCHVVEKKSSMASQCKGIKGTRTFISPMVSSKTCSRCHPVEVEQFLKSGHADLSRKAVYDTEKAGGVLVKLQWYNEGAAFMGNEKGSPSNTAPQTSGCQMCHGSEVQVGPDNRRGSVAST
;
A
#
# COMPACT_ATOMS: atom_id res chain seq x y z
N MET A 1 -52.37 -40.29 37.46
CA MET A 1 -51.64 -39.04 37.11
C MET A 1 -50.50 -38.66 38.06
N ARG A 2 -50.44 -39.15 39.31
CA ARG A 2 -49.43 -38.73 40.31
C ARG A 2 -48.01 -39.32 40.12
N HIS A 3 -47.87 -40.43 39.39
CA HIS A 3 -46.57 -41.08 39.14
C HIS A 3 -45.81 -40.55 37.91
N TYR A 4 -46.49 -39.83 37.00
CA TYR A 4 -45.86 -39.33 35.78
C TYR A 4 -45.11 -38.00 36.01
N SER A 5 -45.69 -37.12 36.83
CA SER A 5 -45.06 -35.85 37.24
C SER A 5 -43.79 -36.04 38.08
N SER A 6 -43.73 -37.10 38.90
CA SER A 6 -42.55 -37.39 39.74
C SER A 6 -41.33 -37.86 38.92
N ARG A 7 -41.54 -38.60 37.82
CA ARG A 7 -40.44 -39.06 36.96
C ARG A 7 -39.86 -37.95 36.09
N ILE A 8 -40.69 -37.00 35.65
CA ILE A 8 -40.24 -35.83 34.88
C ILE A 8 -39.44 -34.87 35.77
N SER A 9 -39.87 -34.65 37.03
CA SER A 9 -39.12 -33.82 37.97
C SER A 9 -37.73 -34.37 38.30
N ILE A 10 -37.57 -35.70 38.42
CA ILE A 10 -36.26 -36.31 38.74
C ILE A 10 -35.30 -36.23 37.54
N ILE A 11 -35.81 -36.36 36.31
CA ILE A 11 -35.00 -36.24 35.09
C ILE A 11 -34.57 -34.78 34.88
N CYS A 12 -35.44 -33.80 35.11
CA CYS A 12 -35.06 -32.38 35.00
C CYS A 12 -34.05 -31.95 36.08
N LEU A 13 -34.12 -32.48 37.30
CA LEU A 13 -33.16 -32.16 38.36
C LEU A 13 -31.77 -32.75 38.08
N ALA A 14 -31.70 -33.95 37.49
CA ALA A 14 -30.43 -34.60 37.12
C ALA A 14 -29.72 -33.88 35.97
N VAL A 15 -30.47 -33.31 35.02
CA VAL A 15 -29.89 -32.50 33.92
C VAL A 15 -29.40 -31.14 34.43
N LEU A 16 -30.08 -30.54 35.41
CA LEU A 16 -29.67 -29.25 35.99
C LEU A 16 -28.44 -29.34 36.90
N PHE A 17 -28.21 -30.49 37.57
CA PHE A 17 -27.03 -30.68 38.44
C PHE A 17 -25.82 -31.31 37.73
N GLY A 18 -26.00 -32.00 36.59
CA GLY A 18 -24.90 -32.60 35.83
C GLY A 18 -24.09 -31.60 34.99
N GLY A 19 -24.61 -30.40 34.73
CA GLY A 19 -24.00 -29.42 33.82
C GLY A 19 -22.98 -28.47 34.44
N VAL A 20 -22.76 -28.49 35.76
CA VAL A 20 -22.02 -27.41 36.47
C VAL A 20 -20.60 -27.80 36.88
N LEU A 21 -20.11 -29.01 36.59
CA LEU A 21 -18.79 -29.48 37.07
C LEU A 21 -17.74 -29.75 35.98
N ALA A 22 -17.96 -29.35 34.73
CA ALA A 22 -16.97 -29.53 33.66
C ALA A 22 -16.57 -28.18 33.04
N GLY A 23 -15.45 -27.61 33.48
CA GLY A 23 -14.70 -26.66 32.66
C GLY A 23 -14.20 -25.38 33.31
N THR A 24 -13.50 -25.44 34.45
CA THR A 24 -12.50 -24.39 34.75
C THR A 24 -11.14 -24.85 34.20
N SER A 25 -10.98 -24.78 32.89
CA SER A 25 -9.65 -24.78 32.28
C SER A 25 -9.18 -23.34 32.27
N ALA A 26 -8.28 -22.99 33.19
CA ALA A 26 -7.50 -21.77 33.10
C ALA A 26 -6.77 -21.80 31.74
N ALA A 27 -7.15 -20.89 30.84
CA ALA A 27 -6.48 -20.72 29.57
C ALA A 27 -5.10 -20.09 29.84
N GLU A 28 -4.09 -20.95 29.92
CA GLU A 28 -2.69 -20.57 29.81
C GLU A 28 -2.50 -19.99 28.39
N THR A 29 -2.42 -18.67 28.26
CA THR A 29 -2.10 -18.00 27.00
C THR A 29 -0.63 -18.24 26.68
N LYS A 30 -0.33 -19.44 26.17
CA LYS A 30 0.87 -19.65 25.36
C LYS A 30 0.65 -18.85 24.09
N ASP A 31 1.27 -17.68 24.00
CA ASP A 31 1.42 -16.99 22.72
C ASP A 31 2.07 -17.97 21.75
N PRO A 32 1.34 -18.47 20.73
CA PRO A 32 1.96 -19.31 19.73
C PRO A 32 2.87 -18.37 18.94
N ASN A 33 4.16 -18.55 19.10
CA ASN A 33 5.13 -17.91 18.23
C ASN A 33 4.88 -18.46 16.81
N ILE A 34 4.05 -17.75 16.01
CA ILE A 34 3.70 -18.10 14.62
C ILE A 34 4.86 -17.75 13.68
N ALA A 35 6.07 -18.12 14.10
CA ALA A 35 7.27 -18.08 13.31
C ALA A 35 7.83 -19.50 13.19
N ASP A 36 6.95 -20.48 12.97
CA ASP A 36 7.35 -21.68 12.25
C ASP A 36 7.79 -21.22 10.86
N LYS A 37 9.11 -21.08 10.70
CA LYS A 37 9.76 -20.79 9.43
C LYS A 37 9.46 -21.93 8.46
N LYS A 38 8.28 -21.90 7.85
CA LYS A 38 8.00 -22.65 6.63
C LYS A 38 8.87 -22.06 5.56
N GLU A 39 9.96 -22.77 5.28
CA GLU A 39 10.82 -22.57 4.12
C GLU A 39 9.95 -22.50 2.87
N LEU A 40 10.03 -21.37 2.18
CA LEU A 40 9.36 -21.21 0.89
C LEU A 40 10.13 -22.02 -0.14
N VAL A 41 9.64 -23.21 -0.46
CA VAL A 41 10.13 -23.95 -1.62
C VAL A 41 9.21 -23.63 -2.80
N ILE A 42 9.68 -22.72 -3.66
CA ILE A 42 8.95 -22.28 -4.85
C ILE A 42 9.17 -23.32 -5.95
N LYS A 43 8.11 -24.05 -6.34
CA LYS A 43 8.17 -25.18 -7.30
C LYS A 43 8.10 -24.80 -8.79
N ARG A 44 8.29 -23.51 -9.12
CA ARG A 44 8.67 -23.00 -10.45
C ARG A 44 9.92 -22.16 -10.25
N GLY A 45 11.03 -22.52 -10.86
CA GLY A 45 12.31 -21.85 -10.58
C GLY A 45 12.23 -20.35 -10.88
N TYR A 46 12.71 -19.54 -9.95
CA TYR A 46 13.06 -18.15 -10.24
C TYR A 46 14.30 -18.09 -11.11
N SER A 47 14.48 -17.01 -11.86
CA SER A 47 15.80 -16.74 -12.46
C SER A 47 16.82 -16.56 -11.34
N GLU A 48 18.09 -16.76 -11.67
CA GLU A 48 19.19 -16.58 -10.71
C GLU A 48 19.19 -15.16 -10.12
N GLU A 49 18.91 -14.15 -10.94
CA GLU A 49 18.81 -12.77 -10.49
C GLU A 49 17.64 -12.56 -9.52
N ALA A 50 16.48 -13.16 -9.80
CA ALA A 50 15.32 -13.06 -8.91
C ALA A 50 15.57 -13.79 -7.58
N ALA A 51 16.21 -14.96 -7.60
CA ALA A 51 16.60 -15.70 -6.40
C ALA A 51 17.59 -14.89 -5.54
N ASN A 52 18.62 -14.31 -6.16
CA ASN A 52 19.60 -13.45 -5.47
C ASN A 52 18.93 -12.25 -4.78
N CYS A 53 17.91 -11.67 -5.41
CA CYS A 53 17.12 -10.59 -4.80
C CYS A 53 16.40 -11.08 -3.53
N ILE A 54 15.71 -12.23 -3.61
CA ILE A 54 14.95 -12.80 -2.49
C ILE A 54 15.88 -13.18 -1.33
N GLU A 55 17.00 -13.85 -1.60
CA GLU A 55 17.93 -14.30 -0.57
C GLU A 55 18.60 -13.15 0.18
N CYS A 56 19.03 -12.11 -0.54
CA CYS A 56 19.63 -10.92 0.05
C CYS A 56 18.58 -10.16 0.89
N HIS A 57 17.39 -9.92 0.33
CA HIS A 57 16.34 -9.19 1.02
C HIS A 57 15.70 -9.98 2.17
N ALA A 58 15.81 -11.31 2.21
CA ALA A 58 15.40 -12.10 3.36
C ALA A 58 16.28 -11.84 4.60
N LYS A 59 17.52 -11.41 4.38
CA LYS A 59 18.47 -11.03 5.43
C LYS A 59 18.35 -9.54 5.78
N GLU A 60 18.34 -8.68 4.77
CA GLU A 60 18.39 -7.22 4.95
C GLU A 60 17.01 -6.60 5.28
N THR A 61 15.93 -7.15 4.71
CA THR A 61 14.56 -6.60 4.85
C THR A 61 13.52 -7.72 5.00
N PRO A 62 13.61 -8.55 6.06
CA PRO A 62 12.79 -9.76 6.21
C PRO A 62 11.28 -9.47 6.17
N GLY A 63 10.83 -8.32 6.71
CA GLY A 63 9.42 -7.95 6.69
C GLY A 63 8.84 -7.71 5.28
N ILE A 64 9.66 -7.23 4.34
CA ILE A 64 9.25 -7.05 2.94
C ILE A 64 9.08 -8.42 2.27
N ILE A 65 10.03 -9.33 2.51
CA ILE A 65 9.95 -10.69 1.98
C ILE A 65 8.75 -11.43 2.54
N GLU A 66 8.47 -11.34 3.84
CA GLU A 66 7.31 -11.99 4.43
C GLU A 66 5.99 -11.43 3.85
N SER A 67 5.90 -10.11 3.68
CA SER A 67 4.72 -9.47 3.07
C SER A 67 4.50 -9.94 1.62
N TRP A 68 5.57 -10.01 0.83
CA TRP A 68 5.52 -10.50 -0.55
C TRP A 68 5.15 -11.99 -0.62
N LYS A 69 5.80 -12.80 0.22
CA LYS A 69 5.59 -14.24 0.38
C LYS A 69 4.12 -14.57 0.65
N LEU A 70 3.53 -13.91 1.64
CA LEU A 70 2.14 -14.13 2.05
C LEU A 70 1.16 -13.50 1.04
N GLY A 71 1.62 -12.55 0.24
CA GLY A 71 0.83 -11.91 -0.81
C GLY A 71 0.52 -12.83 -2.00
N LYS A 72 -0.53 -12.48 -2.76
CA LYS A 72 -0.94 -13.24 -3.95
C LYS A 72 0.13 -13.25 -5.05
N MET A 73 0.92 -12.18 -5.18
CA MET A 73 1.99 -12.09 -6.17
C MET A 73 3.13 -13.07 -5.90
N GLY A 74 3.55 -13.23 -4.64
CA GLY A 74 4.52 -14.25 -4.24
C GLY A 74 4.01 -15.66 -4.51
N HIS A 75 2.76 -15.96 -4.14
CA HIS A 75 2.11 -17.23 -4.45
C HIS A 75 1.98 -17.52 -5.96
N ALA A 76 1.78 -16.48 -6.77
CA ALA A 76 1.72 -16.59 -8.23
C ALA A 76 3.11 -16.69 -8.89
N GLY A 77 4.20 -16.56 -8.13
CA GLY A 77 5.56 -16.60 -8.64
C GLY A 77 6.03 -15.29 -9.30
N VAL A 78 5.35 -14.17 -9.08
CA VAL A 78 5.82 -12.84 -9.50
C VAL A 78 6.88 -12.38 -8.49
N SER A 79 8.11 -12.25 -8.94
CA SER A 79 9.28 -11.94 -8.12
C SER A 79 9.54 -10.43 -8.00
N CYS A 80 10.51 -10.06 -7.16
CA CYS A 80 11.01 -8.69 -7.06
C CYS A 80 11.50 -8.16 -8.42
N TYR A 81 12.11 -9.05 -9.22
CA TYR A 81 12.71 -8.73 -10.52
C TYR A 81 11.65 -8.23 -11.51
N ASP A 82 10.49 -8.87 -11.55
CA ASP A 82 9.42 -8.60 -12.52
C ASP A 82 8.84 -7.18 -12.39
N CYS A 83 8.86 -6.62 -11.18
CA CYS A 83 8.32 -5.29 -10.88
C CYS A 83 9.40 -4.20 -10.83
N HIS A 84 10.56 -4.50 -10.24
CA HIS A 84 11.55 -3.46 -9.95
C HIS A 84 12.58 -3.26 -11.05
N VAL A 85 12.82 -4.25 -11.92
CA VAL A 85 13.82 -4.11 -12.98
C VAL A 85 13.32 -3.17 -14.08
N VAL A 86 14.18 -2.24 -14.45
CA VAL A 86 13.93 -1.23 -15.48
C VAL A 86 15.09 -1.16 -16.45
N GLU A 87 14.84 -0.60 -17.63
CA GLU A 87 15.89 -0.33 -18.60
C GLU A 87 16.86 0.73 -18.08
N LYS A 88 18.14 0.62 -18.44
CA LYS A 88 19.19 1.58 -18.07
C LYS A 88 18.85 3.04 -18.43
N LYS A 89 18.12 3.24 -19.54
CA LYS A 89 17.71 4.58 -20.02
C LYS A 89 16.49 5.16 -19.28
N SER A 90 15.88 4.41 -18.36
CA SER A 90 14.79 4.93 -17.52
C SER A 90 15.32 6.06 -16.64
N SER A 91 14.55 7.15 -16.52
CA SER A 91 14.87 8.26 -15.62
C SER A 91 14.92 7.83 -14.14
N MET A 92 14.32 6.68 -13.82
CA MET A 92 14.30 6.12 -12.46
C MET A 92 15.26 4.94 -12.30
N ALA A 93 16.14 4.70 -13.29
CA ALA A 93 17.13 3.64 -13.23
C ALA A 93 18.20 3.98 -12.19
N SER A 94 18.39 3.03 -11.26
CA SER A 94 19.42 3.09 -10.23
C SER A 94 19.93 1.67 -9.92
N GLN A 95 21.00 1.56 -9.13
CA GLN A 95 21.50 0.28 -8.61
C GLN A 95 21.64 0.33 -7.09
N CYS A 96 21.26 -0.76 -6.41
CA CYS A 96 21.57 -0.96 -4.99
C CYS A 96 22.98 -1.52 -4.80
N LYS A 97 23.45 -1.58 -3.55
CA LYS A 97 24.79 -2.11 -3.24
C LYS A 97 24.98 -3.55 -3.74
N GLY A 98 23.94 -4.38 -3.64
CA GLY A 98 23.98 -5.79 -4.04
C GLY A 98 24.08 -6.06 -5.55
N ILE A 99 23.76 -5.08 -6.39
CA ILE A 99 23.81 -5.23 -7.86
C ILE A 99 24.69 -4.17 -8.55
N LYS A 100 25.45 -3.39 -7.76
CA LYS A 100 26.28 -2.30 -8.29
C LYS A 100 27.32 -2.87 -9.24
N GLY A 101 27.42 -2.29 -10.44
CA GLY A 101 28.35 -2.75 -11.48
C GLY A 101 27.84 -3.91 -12.33
N THR A 102 26.64 -4.43 -12.07
CA THR A 102 25.97 -5.41 -12.94
C THR A 102 25.26 -4.70 -14.11
N ARG A 103 24.67 -5.49 -15.02
CA ARG A 103 23.81 -4.96 -16.10
C ARG A 103 22.36 -4.71 -15.65
N THR A 104 22.01 -5.09 -14.41
CA THR A 104 20.65 -4.97 -13.88
C THR A 104 20.44 -3.57 -13.32
N PHE A 105 19.41 -2.88 -13.78
CA PHE A 105 18.98 -1.59 -13.23
C PHE A 105 17.61 -1.77 -12.59
N ILE A 106 17.41 -1.10 -11.46
CA ILE A 106 16.16 -1.15 -10.72
C ILE A 106 15.59 0.23 -10.49
N SER A 107 14.28 0.28 -10.27
CA SER A 107 13.61 1.41 -9.68
C SER A 107 12.96 1.01 -8.35
N PRO A 108 13.28 1.68 -7.23
CA PRO A 108 12.59 1.46 -5.97
C PRO A 108 11.09 1.78 -6.03
N MET A 109 10.68 2.63 -6.99
CA MET A 109 9.30 3.06 -7.15
C MET A 109 8.71 2.42 -8.42
N VAL A 110 7.78 1.50 -8.20
CA VAL A 110 7.05 0.80 -9.26
C VAL A 110 5.84 1.63 -9.63
N SER A 111 5.77 2.09 -10.89
CA SER A 111 4.63 2.85 -11.40
C SER A 111 3.50 1.94 -11.89
N SER A 112 2.28 2.48 -12.03
CA SER A 112 1.13 1.77 -12.62
C SER A 112 1.41 1.24 -14.03
N LYS A 113 2.33 1.85 -14.77
CA LYS A 113 2.79 1.39 -16.10
C LYS A 113 3.49 0.04 -16.03
N THR A 114 4.16 -0.31 -14.93
CA THR A 114 4.73 -1.64 -14.76
C THR A 114 3.61 -2.68 -14.58
N CYS A 115 2.59 -2.34 -13.79
CA CYS A 115 1.45 -3.20 -13.54
C CYS A 115 0.67 -3.52 -14.82
N SER A 116 0.61 -2.59 -15.79
CA SER A 116 -0.15 -2.77 -17.03
C SER A 116 0.39 -3.87 -17.94
N ARG A 117 1.58 -4.40 -17.67
CA ARG A 117 2.12 -5.58 -18.35
C ARG A 117 1.26 -6.82 -18.10
N CYS A 118 0.65 -6.92 -16.91
CA CYS A 118 -0.19 -8.04 -16.50
C CYS A 118 -1.65 -7.64 -16.24
N HIS A 119 -1.89 -6.39 -15.84
CA HIS A 119 -3.20 -5.83 -15.46
C HIS A 119 -3.56 -4.60 -16.32
N PRO A 120 -3.65 -4.73 -17.65
CA PRO A 120 -3.89 -3.58 -18.53
C PRO A 120 -5.26 -2.93 -18.30
N VAL A 121 -6.28 -3.75 -18.02
CA VAL A 121 -7.67 -3.27 -17.83
C VAL A 121 -7.78 -2.49 -16.52
N GLU A 122 -7.27 -3.02 -15.41
CA GLU A 122 -7.33 -2.36 -14.11
C GLU A 122 -6.51 -1.06 -14.11
N VAL A 123 -5.36 -1.06 -14.79
CA VAL A 123 -4.56 0.16 -14.93
C VAL A 123 -5.28 1.19 -15.78
N GLU A 124 -5.94 0.81 -16.87
CA GLU A 124 -6.74 1.74 -17.67
C GLU A 124 -7.88 2.35 -16.83
N GLN A 125 -8.59 1.54 -16.06
CA GLN A 125 -9.64 2.01 -15.16
C GLN A 125 -9.07 2.95 -14.08
N PHE A 126 -7.96 2.56 -13.45
CA PHE A 126 -7.29 3.39 -12.45
C PHE A 126 -6.90 4.73 -13.05
N LEU A 127 -6.23 4.76 -14.21
CA LEU A 127 -5.78 5.98 -14.88
C LEU A 127 -6.92 6.91 -15.30
N LYS A 128 -8.13 6.39 -15.51
CA LYS A 128 -9.35 7.20 -15.75
C LYS A 128 -10.00 7.70 -14.46
N SER A 129 -9.56 7.24 -13.30
CA SER A 129 -10.10 7.66 -12.01
C SER A 129 -9.43 8.92 -11.48
N GLY A 130 -10.17 9.68 -10.67
CA GLY A 130 -9.63 10.83 -9.95
C GLY A 130 -8.55 10.49 -8.92
N HIS A 131 -8.34 9.20 -8.60
CA HIS A 131 -7.27 8.74 -7.72
C HIS A 131 -5.91 8.58 -8.42
N ALA A 132 -5.91 8.26 -9.73
CA ALA A 132 -4.67 8.13 -10.49
C ALA A 132 -4.22 9.46 -11.09
N ASP A 133 -5.19 10.28 -11.46
CA ASP A 133 -4.94 11.69 -11.60
C ASP A 133 -4.39 12.18 -10.27
N LEU A 134 -3.12 12.60 -10.26
CA LEU A 134 -2.51 13.23 -9.10
C LEU A 134 -3.53 14.24 -8.60
N SER A 135 -3.99 14.05 -7.37
CA SER A 135 -4.89 14.98 -6.72
C SER A 135 -4.36 16.42 -6.82
N ARG A 136 -3.02 16.57 -6.92
CA ARG A 136 -2.33 17.77 -7.38
C ARG A 136 -2.92 18.37 -8.65
N LYS A 137 -2.91 17.65 -9.77
CA LYS A 137 -3.48 18.12 -11.04
C LYS A 137 -4.96 18.44 -10.90
N ALA A 138 -5.75 17.64 -10.17
CA ALA A 138 -7.15 18.00 -9.93
C ALA A 138 -7.31 19.38 -9.24
N VAL A 139 -6.34 19.78 -8.41
CA VAL A 139 -6.35 21.02 -7.61
C VAL A 139 -5.69 22.22 -8.31
N TYR A 140 -4.64 22.05 -9.13
CA TYR A 140 -3.91 23.18 -9.78
C TYR A 140 -4.12 23.29 -11.29
N ASP A 141 -4.68 22.27 -11.94
CA ASP A 141 -4.81 22.26 -13.40
C ASP A 141 -5.98 23.15 -13.84
N THR A 142 -5.66 24.25 -14.52
CA THR A 142 -6.62 25.21 -15.05
C THR A 142 -7.42 24.67 -16.22
N GLU A 143 -6.98 23.59 -16.86
CA GLU A 143 -7.68 22.97 -17.98
C GLU A 143 -8.63 21.87 -17.51
N LYS A 144 -8.34 21.27 -16.35
CA LYS A 144 -9.09 20.14 -15.85
C LYS A 144 -10.47 20.57 -15.32
N ALA A 145 -11.50 19.84 -15.76
CA ALA A 145 -12.90 20.19 -15.49
C ALA A 145 -13.22 21.67 -15.81
N GLY A 146 -12.57 22.23 -16.84
CA GLY A 146 -12.72 23.64 -17.24
C GLY A 146 -12.13 24.65 -16.24
N GLY A 147 -11.22 24.22 -15.36
CA GLY A 147 -10.55 25.09 -14.40
C GLY A 147 -11.45 25.62 -13.29
N VAL A 148 -12.65 25.06 -13.14
CA VAL A 148 -13.67 25.57 -12.19
C VAL A 148 -13.16 25.56 -10.75
N LEU A 149 -12.43 24.51 -10.36
CA LEU A 149 -11.87 24.41 -9.01
C LEU A 149 -10.76 25.44 -8.79
N VAL A 150 -9.85 25.60 -9.76
CA VAL A 150 -8.79 26.61 -9.70
C VAL A 150 -9.38 28.02 -9.69
N LYS A 151 -10.45 28.27 -10.46
CA LYS A 151 -11.19 29.53 -10.43
C LYS A 151 -11.82 29.78 -9.07
N LEU A 152 -12.45 28.78 -8.45
CA LEU A 152 -13.01 28.91 -7.11
C LEU A 152 -11.93 29.35 -6.09
N GLN A 153 -10.79 28.69 -6.11
CA GLN A 153 -9.67 28.97 -5.21
C GLN A 153 -9.02 30.34 -5.43
N TRP A 154 -8.68 30.69 -6.66
CA TRP A 154 -7.89 31.90 -6.95
C TRP A 154 -8.76 33.12 -7.18
N TYR A 155 -9.89 32.95 -7.87
CA TYR A 155 -10.77 34.06 -8.19
C TYR A 155 -11.66 34.41 -7.01
N ASN A 156 -12.44 33.45 -6.48
CA ASN A 156 -13.40 33.71 -5.41
C ASN A 156 -12.74 33.72 -4.01
N GLU A 157 -12.16 32.61 -3.59
CA GLU A 157 -11.60 32.47 -2.23
C GLU A 157 -10.35 33.32 -2.03
N GLY A 158 -9.49 33.40 -3.05
CA GLY A 158 -8.30 34.26 -3.09
C GLY A 158 -8.61 35.74 -3.38
N ALA A 159 -9.89 36.11 -3.50
CA ALA A 159 -10.36 37.47 -3.71
C ALA A 159 -9.76 38.20 -4.93
N ALA A 160 -9.35 37.48 -5.99
CA ALA A 160 -8.86 38.16 -7.20
C ALA A 160 -9.97 38.99 -7.88
N PHE A 161 -11.24 38.63 -7.70
CA PHE A 161 -12.37 39.47 -8.15
C PHE A 161 -12.42 40.84 -7.47
N MET A 162 -11.79 40.99 -6.31
CA MET A 162 -11.66 42.25 -5.56
C MET A 162 -10.36 42.98 -5.85
N GLY A 163 -9.60 42.54 -6.86
CA GLY A 163 -8.31 43.13 -7.24
C GLY A 163 -7.11 42.60 -6.43
N ASN A 164 -7.28 41.51 -5.66
CA ASN A 164 -6.14 40.85 -5.04
C ASN A 164 -5.20 40.28 -6.12
N GLU A 165 -3.90 40.55 -5.99
CA GLU A 165 -2.91 40.14 -6.98
C GLU A 165 -2.81 38.62 -7.05
N LYS A 166 -2.87 38.08 -8.27
CA LYS A 166 -2.75 36.65 -8.52
C LYS A 166 -1.38 36.15 -8.06
N GLY A 167 -1.36 35.18 -7.15
CA GLY A 167 -0.11 34.61 -6.62
C GLY A 167 0.44 35.31 -5.36
N SER A 168 -0.22 36.35 -4.87
CA SER A 168 0.10 36.93 -3.56
C SER A 168 -0.13 35.90 -2.43
N PRO A 169 0.51 36.04 -1.25
CA PRO A 169 0.25 35.16 -0.12
C PRO A 169 -1.22 35.12 0.29
N SER A 170 -1.94 36.24 0.22
CA SER A 170 -3.38 36.29 0.51
C SER A 170 -4.22 35.62 -0.59
N ASN A 171 -3.81 35.70 -1.85
CA ASN A 171 -4.50 35.06 -2.97
C ASN A 171 -4.32 33.54 -2.98
N THR A 172 -3.14 33.07 -2.57
CA THR A 172 -2.81 31.64 -2.53
C THR A 172 -3.19 30.95 -1.21
N ALA A 173 -3.53 31.71 -0.16
CA ALA A 173 -3.90 31.20 1.16
C ALA A 173 -4.96 30.07 1.15
N PRO A 174 -6.08 30.15 0.39
CA PRO A 174 -7.07 29.07 0.37
C PRO A 174 -6.52 27.76 -0.19
N GLN A 175 -5.63 27.89 -1.18
CA GLN A 175 -5.00 26.76 -1.83
C GLN A 175 -3.90 26.15 -0.97
N THR A 176 -3.04 26.97 -0.36
CA THR A 176 -1.91 26.54 0.47
C THR A 176 -2.37 25.91 1.78
N SER A 177 -3.33 26.53 2.48
CA SER A 177 -3.87 26.02 3.75
C SER A 177 -4.88 24.88 3.59
N GLY A 178 -5.48 24.73 2.40
CA GLY A 178 -6.46 23.69 2.11
C GLY A 178 -5.87 22.55 1.30
N CYS A 179 -6.11 22.59 -0.01
CA CYS A 179 -5.86 21.45 -0.89
C CYS A 179 -4.37 21.07 -1.03
N GLN A 180 -3.42 22.02 -0.94
CA GLN A 180 -1.98 21.75 -1.03
C GLN A 180 -1.47 20.84 0.09
N MET A 181 -2.07 20.89 1.27
CA MET A 181 -1.63 20.07 2.40
C MET A 181 -1.75 18.57 2.13
N CYS A 182 -2.76 18.16 1.36
CA CYS A 182 -3.01 16.75 1.06
C CYS A 182 -2.68 16.38 -0.39
N HIS A 183 -2.66 17.36 -1.30
CA HIS A 183 -2.58 17.13 -2.74
C HIS A 183 -1.41 17.86 -3.39
N GLY A 184 -0.60 18.62 -2.64
CA GLY A 184 0.51 19.42 -3.15
C GLY A 184 1.88 18.76 -3.09
N SER A 185 2.00 17.49 -2.70
CA SER A 185 3.31 16.85 -2.55
C SER A 185 4.03 16.70 -3.89
N GLU A 186 5.12 17.43 -4.06
CA GLU A 186 6.05 17.25 -5.17
C GLU A 186 7.09 16.21 -4.79
N VAL A 187 7.16 15.13 -5.56
CA VAL A 187 8.19 14.10 -5.38
C VAL A 187 9.35 14.42 -6.30
N GLN A 188 10.45 14.91 -5.72
CA GLN A 188 11.69 15.11 -6.45
C GLN A 188 12.59 13.87 -6.34
N VAL A 189 13.37 13.61 -7.39
CA VAL A 189 14.39 12.57 -7.42
C VAL A 189 15.76 13.20 -7.18
N GLY A 190 16.55 12.59 -6.31
CA GLY A 190 17.92 12.99 -6.03
C GLY A 190 18.87 12.61 -7.18
N PRO A 191 20.16 13.02 -7.09
CA PRO A 191 21.17 12.79 -8.14
C PRO A 191 21.43 11.31 -8.46
N ASP A 192 21.07 10.41 -7.54
CA ASP A 192 21.16 8.95 -7.69
C ASP A 192 19.87 8.31 -8.26
N ASN A 193 18.94 9.13 -8.76
CA ASN A 193 17.61 8.77 -9.24
C ASN A 193 16.76 8.04 -8.19
N ARG A 194 17.06 8.22 -6.90
CA ARG A 194 16.21 7.78 -5.79
C ARG A 194 15.37 8.93 -5.29
N ARG A 195 14.31 8.66 -4.52
CA ARG A 195 13.49 9.73 -3.91
C ARG A 195 14.40 10.61 -3.05
N GLY A 196 14.50 11.89 -3.39
CA GLY A 196 15.11 12.89 -2.52
C GLY A 196 14.17 13.21 -1.36
N SER A 197 14.70 13.41 -0.16
CA SER A 197 13.94 14.06 0.91
C SER A 197 13.72 15.52 0.50
N VAL A 198 12.57 15.83 -0.08
CA VAL A 198 12.17 17.22 -0.25
C VAL A 198 11.70 17.68 1.12
N ALA A 199 12.48 18.52 1.78
CA ALA A 199 11.96 19.33 2.87
C ALA A 199 10.82 20.17 2.27
N SER A 200 9.62 19.99 2.80
CA SER A 200 8.46 20.82 2.49
C SER A 200 8.87 22.28 2.70
N THR A 201 9.02 23.04 1.62
CA THR A 201 9.08 24.50 1.67
C THR A 201 7.67 25.05 1.68
#